data_AF-A0A561V7R9-F1
#
_entry.id   AF-A0A561V7R9-F1
#
_cell.length_a   1.000
_cell.length_b   1.000
_cell.length_c   1.000
_cell.angle_alpha   90.00
_cell.angle_beta   90.00
_cell.angle_gamma   90.00
#
_symmetry.space_group_name_H-M   'P 1'
#
loop_
_entity.id
_entity.type
_entity.pdbx_description
1 polymer ?
#
loop_
_entity_poly.entity_id
_entity_poly.type
_entity_poly.pdbx_seq_one_letter_code
_entity_poly.pdbx_strand_id
1 'polypeptide(L)'
;MLGDRLRHVRGSAAELLTKAEQGTLIEEVATAVGGRYDLSSNRGEVGAWRNSLPVLLEVLRDAGLSHVEVLLEHRLPYSPKRVDALLCGCHPESGESSYVLVELKQWSRADAVGDGLVRASGLKKLQLPPVAQVRRYCQQLLDFTPSLARRA
;
A
#
# COMPACT_ATOMS: atom_id res chain seq x y z
N MET A 1 -9.70 23.27 14.37
CA MET A 1 -8.96 22.12 14.95
C MET A 1 -8.04 21.60 13.86
N LEU A 2 -6.88 22.24 13.72
CA LEU A 2 -5.58 21.79 14.25
C LEU A 2 -5.18 20.45 13.64
N GLY A 3 -4.19 20.55 12.75
CA GLY A 3 -3.70 19.46 11.94
C GLY A 3 -3.18 18.34 12.79
N ASP A 4 -3.89 17.22 12.74
CA ASP A 4 -3.24 15.95 12.92
C ASP A 4 -2.30 15.82 11.72
N ARG A 5 -1.00 16.09 11.92
CA ARG A 5 0.02 15.74 10.93
C ARG A 5 -0.16 14.24 10.71
N LEU A 6 -0.81 13.86 9.61
CA LEU A 6 -0.89 12.48 9.18
C LEU A 6 0.54 11.95 9.22
N ARG A 7 0.83 11.10 10.22
CA ARG A 7 2.12 10.44 10.32
C ARG A 7 2.12 9.41 9.20
N HIS A 8 2.65 9.81 8.04
CA HIS A 8 2.86 8.89 6.94
C HIS A 8 4.18 8.17 7.17
N VAL A 9 4.16 6.84 7.14
CA VAL A 9 5.41 6.08 6.99
C VAL A 9 5.83 6.21 5.54
N ARG A 10 6.94 6.91 5.31
CA ARG A 10 7.51 7.08 3.99
C ARG A 10 9.04 7.13 4.05
N GLY A 11 9.63 6.88 2.90
CA GLY A 11 11.06 6.98 2.64
C GLY A 11 11.40 6.24 1.36
N SER A 12 12.67 6.25 0.98
CA SER A 12 13.14 5.40 -0.11
C SER A 12 12.93 3.92 0.21
N ALA A 13 12.79 3.09 -0.83
CA ALA A 13 12.69 1.65 -0.65
C ALA A 13 13.87 1.07 0.17
N ALA A 14 15.09 1.60 -0.01
CA ALA A 14 16.26 1.23 0.78
C ALA A 14 16.13 1.56 2.27
N GLU A 15 15.68 2.78 2.60
CA GLU A 15 15.53 3.20 4.01
C GLU A 15 14.46 2.39 4.72
N LEU A 16 13.32 2.15 4.05
CA LEU A 16 12.25 1.34 4.61
C LEU A 16 12.65 -0.13 4.74
N LEU A 17 13.44 -0.66 3.82
CA LEU A 17 13.98 -2.01 3.93
C LEU A 17 14.93 -2.13 5.12
N THR A 18 15.81 -1.15 5.32
CA THR A 18 16.69 -1.08 6.49
C THR A 18 15.89 -1.08 7.80
N LYS A 19 14.79 -0.33 7.86
CA LYS A 19 13.87 -0.34 9.01
C LYS A 19 13.18 -1.69 9.20
N ALA A 20 12.84 -2.38 8.11
CA ALA A 20 12.25 -3.71 8.18
C ALA A 20 13.24 -4.73 8.76
N GLU A 21 14.49 -4.70 8.29
CA GLU A 21 15.59 -5.56 8.77
C GLU A 21 15.93 -5.30 10.24
N GLN A 22 15.82 -4.04 10.69
CA GLN A 22 15.98 -3.64 12.09
C GLN A 22 14.75 -3.94 12.96
N GLY A 23 13.64 -4.38 12.37
CA GLY A 23 12.40 -4.71 13.07
C GLY A 23 11.56 -3.51 13.51
N THR A 24 11.89 -2.28 13.09
CA THR A 24 11.21 -1.04 13.51
C THR A 24 10.06 -0.63 12.59
N LEU A 25 10.08 -1.07 11.32
CA LEU A 25 9.09 -0.64 10.31
C LEU A 25 7.64 -0.94 10.72
N ILE A 26 7.39 -2.13 11.27
CA ILE A 26 6.01 -2.57 11.59
C ILE A 26 5.41 -1.75 12.73
N GLU A 27 6.23 -1.35 13.72
CA GLU A 27 5.82 -0.46 14.80
C GLU A 27 5.51 0.94 14.28
N GLU A 28 6.33 1.46 13.36
CA GLU A 28 6.07 2.75 12.72
C GLU A 28 4.76 2.74 11.93
N VAL A 29 4.51 1.67 11.16
CA VAL A 29 3.26 1.49 10.39
C VAL A 29 2.05 1.39 11.32
N ALA A 30 2.12 0.56 12.37
CA ALA A 30 1.03 0.43 13.34
C ALA A 30 0.71 1.76 14.03
N THR A 31 1.74 2.52 14.40
CA THR A 31 1.60 3.85 15.00
C THR A 31 0.95 4.84 14.03
N ALA A 32 1.37 4.83 12.77
CA ALA A 32 0.88 5.71 11.71
C ALA A 32 -0.58 5.44 11.33
N VAL A 33 -0.94 4.16 11.18
CA VAL A 33 -2.31 3.74 10.85
C VAL A 33 -3.27 4.10 11.99
N GLY A 34 -2.79 4.04 13.23
CA GLY A 34 -3.55 4.31 14.42
C GLY A 34 -4.46 3.13 14.78
N GLY A 35 -4.48 2.78 16.07
CA GLY A 35 -5.24 1.63 16.57
C GLY A 35 -4.52 0.91 17.69
N ARG A 36 -5.17 -0.12 18.24
CA ARG A 36 -4.55 -1.03 19.21
C ARG A 36 -4.17 -2.31 18.49
N TYR A 37 -2.87 -2.48 18.24
CA TYR A 37 -2.31 -3.64 17.57
C TYR A 37 -1.48 -4.46 18.55
N ASP A 38 -1.67 -5.78 18.52
CA ASP A 38 -0.73 -6.70 19.12
C ASP A 38 0.46 -6.86 18.18
N LEU A 39 1.52 -6.10 18.45
CA LEU A 39 2.75 -6.15 17.67
C LEU A 39 3.44 -7.51 17.78
N SER A 40 3.06 -8.45 18.65
CA SER A 40 3.62 -9.81 18.66
C SER A 40 2.90 -10.78 17.71
N SER A 41 1.73 -10.40 17.18
CA SER A 41 0.90 -11.28 16.35
C SER A 41 1.48 -11.49 14.94
N ASN A 42 1.42 -12.75 14.47
CA ASN A 42 1.69 -13.12 13.07
C ASN A 42 0.40 -13.32 12.25
N ARG A 43 -0.74 -12.87 12.78
CA ARG A 43 -2.05 -12.95 12.13
C ARG A 43 -2.68 -11.57 12.01
N GLY A 44 -3.71 -11.47 11.18
CA GLY A 44 -4.41 -10.21 10.94
C GLY A 44 -3.51 -9.17 10.28
N GLU A 45 -3.73 -7.90 10.59
CA GLU A 45 -3.09 -6.77 9.91
C GLU A 45 -1.58 -6.72 10.15
N VAL A 46 -1.13 -6.89 11.40
CA VAL A 46 0.29 -6.95 11.76
C VAL A 46 0.99 -8.10 11.05
N GLY A 47 0.37 -9.28 11.02
CA GLY A 47 0.89 -10.42 10.28
C GLY A 47 0.99 -10.15 8.78
N ALA A 48 -0.03 -9.51 8.19
CA ALA A 48 0.00 -9.12 6.79
C ALA A 48 1.17 -8.19 6.49
N TRP A 49 1.36 -7.13 7.28
CA TRP A 49 2.48 -6.20 7.13
C TRP A 49 3.85 -6.90 7.21
N ARG A 50 4.05 -7.73 8.24
CA ARG A 50 5.29 -8.51 8.42
C ARG A 50 5.64 -9.37 7.22
N ASN A 51 4.63 -10.01 6.67
CA ASN A 51 4.81 -10.99 5.62
C ASN A 51 4.96 -10.34 4.23
N SER A 52 4.51 -9.10 4.04
CA SER A 52 4.41 -8.50 2.69
C SER A 52 5.26 -7.25 2.49
N LEU A 53 5.40 -6.38 3.49
CA LEU A 53 6.13 -5.12 3.33
C LEU A 53 7.64 -5.34 3.06
N PRO A 54 8.36 -6.17 3.83
CA PRO A 54 9.78 -6.43 3.55
C PRO A 54 9.97 -7.04 2.16
N VAL A 55 9.11 -8.00 1.78
CA VAL A 55 9.17 -8.65 0.47
C VAL A 55 8.97 -7.66 -0.68
N LEU A 56 8.01 -6.73 -0.56
CA LEU A 56 7.84 -5.67 -1.56
C LEU A 56 9.10 -4.80 -1.69
N LEU A 57 9.69 -4.42 -0.56
CA LEU A 57 10.88 -3.57 -0.53
C LEU A 57 12.12 -4.29 -1.09
N GLU A 58 12.27 -5.59 -0.83
CA GLU A 58 13.29 -6.44 -1.44
C GLU A 58 13.12 -6.52 -2.96
N VAL A 59 11.88 -6.72 -3.45
CA VAL A 59 11.59 -6.73 -4.89
C VAL A 59 11.98 -5.39 -5.55
N LEU A 60 11.70 -4.27 -4.89
CA LEU A 60 12.12 -2.95 -5.38
C LEU A 60 13.64 -2.82 -5.40
N ARG A 61 14.34 -3.26 -4.36
CA ARG A 61 15.80 -3.27 -4.30
C ARG A 61 16.39 -4.10 -5.44
N ASP A 62 15.90 -5.33 -5.61
CA ASP A 62 16.39 -6.28 -6.60
C ASP A 62 16.12 -5.80 -8.04
N ALA A 63 15.06 -5.01 -8.23
CA ALA A 63 14.76 -4.32 -9.48
C ALA A 63 15.61 -3.05 -9.74
N GLY A 64 16.53 -2.69 -8.84
CA GLY A 64 17.33 -1.46 -8.94
C GLY A 64 16.55 -0.18 -8.57
N LEU A 65 15.37 -0.32 -7.95
CA LEU A 65 14.46 0.76 -7.58
C LEU A 65 14.59 1.16 -6.10
N SER A 66 15.73 0.85 -5.46
CA SER A 66 16.03 1.19 -4.06
C SER A 66 15.84 2.66 -3.70
N HIS A 67 15.96 3.55 -4.69
CA HIS A 67 15.87 5.01 -4.55
C HIS A 67 14.43 5.55 -4.66
N VAL A 68 13.47 4.72 -5.08
CA VAL A 68 12.07 5.14 -5.25
C VAL A 68 11.45 5.44 -3.90
N GLU A 69 10.78 6.59 -3.79
CA GLU A 69 10.03 6.97 -2.58
C GLU A 69 8.78 6.10 -2.47
N VAL A 70 8.56 5.52 -1.28
CA VAL A 70 7.41 4.67 -0.98
C VAL A 70 6.65 5.26 0.19
N LEU A 71 5.33 5.39 0.04
CA LEU A 71 4.41 5.70 1.13
C LEU A 71 3.63 4.44 1.48
N LEU A 72 3.68 4.04 2.74
CA LEU A 72 2.99 2.85 3.23
C LEU A 72 1.66 3.21 3.88
N GLU A 73 0.65 2.36 3.68
CA GLU A 73 -0.68 2.50 4.27
C GLU A 73 -1.31 3.88 4.00
N HIS A 74 -1.20 4.35 2.76
CA HIS A 74 -1.67 5.68 2.37
C HIS A 74 -3.20 5.75 2.34
N ARG A 75 -3.78 6.56 3.22
CA ARG A 75 -5.24 6.72 3.33
C ARG A 75 -5.82 7.45 2.12
N LEU A 76 -6.89 6.89 1.57
CA LEU A 76 -7.61 7.48 0.45
C LEU A 76 -8.49 8.66 0.90
N PRO A 77 -8.63 9.71 0.08
CA PRO A 77 -9.49 10.86 0.39
C PRO A 77 -10.92 10.45 0.72
N TYR A 78 -11.49 11.01 1.80
CA TYR A 78 -12.88 10.76 2.21
C TYR A 78 -13.24 9.28 2.42
N SER A 79 -12.26 8.43 2.72
CA SER A 79 -12.45 6.99 2.89
C SER A 79 -11.68 6.47 4.10
N PRO A 80 -12.16 5.41 4.76
CA PRO A 80 -11.38 4.67 5.75
C PRO A 80 -10.35 3.74 5.10
N LYS A 81 -10.41 3.54 3.77
CA LYS A 81 -9.52 2.63 3.05
C LYS A 81 -8.13 3.24 2.87
N ARG A 82 -7.15 2.35 2.73
CA ARG A 82 -5.75 2.68 2.50
C ARG A 82 -5.22 1.88 1.32
N VAL A 83 -4.19 2.42 0.67
CA VAL A 83 -3.35 1.73 -0.31
C VAL A 83 -2.14 1.19 0.44
N ASP A 84 -1.84 -0.09 0.29
CA ASP A 84 -0.77 -0.74 1.06
C ASP A 84 0.60 -0.08 0.78
N ALA A 85 0.91 0.19 -0.50
CA ALA A 85 2.06 1.00 -0.88
C ALA A 85 1.77 1.90 -2.10
N LEU A 86 2.23 3.14 -2.03
CA LEU A 86 2.26 4.10 -3.13
C LEU A 86 3.71 4.41 -3.47
N LEU A 87 4.14 4.01 -4.66
CA LEU A 87 5.46 4.31 -5.20
C LEU A 87 5.41 5.65 -5.94
N CYS A 88 6.35 6.53 -5.62
CA CYS A 88 6.47 7.87 -6.19
C CYS A 88 7.83 8.00 -6.87
N GLY A 89 7.84 8.25 -8.18
CA GLY A 89 9.07 8.42 -8.94
C GLY A 89 8.85 9.19 -10.24
N CYS A 90 9.72 8.97 -11.21
CA CYS A 90 9.61 9.54 -12.55
C CYS A 90 9.51 8.42 -13.59
N HIS A 91 8.76 8.66 -14.67
CA HIS A 91 8.70 7.75 -15.80
C HIS A 91 10.08 7.72 -16.50
N PRO A 92 10.64 6.53 -16.79
CA PRO A 92 12.01 6.42 -17.31
C PRO A 92 12.20 7.08 -18.68
N GLU A 93 11.15 7.09 -19.51
CA GLU A 93 11.21 7.70 -20.86
C GLU A 93 10.87 9.19 -20.88
N SER A 94 9.74 9.62 -20.29
CA SER A 94 9.28 11.02 -20.36
C SER A 94 9.86 11.91 -19.27
N GLY A 95 10.41 11.35 -18.20
CA GLY A 95 10.87 12.10 -17.02
C GLY A 95 9.75 12.72 -16.17
N GLU A 96 8.48 12.56 -16.57
CA GLU A 96 7.32 13.06 -15.82
C GLU A 96 7.12 12.30 -14.51
N SER A 97 6.47 12.93 -13.53
CA SER A 97 6.08 12.26 -12.30
C SER A 97 5.22 11.03 -12.58
N SER A 98 5.60 9.90 -11.99
CA SER A 98 4.94 8.61 -12.14
C SER A 98 4.61 8.04 -10.76
N TYR A 99 3.37 7.57 -10.61
CA TYR A 99 2.86 7.03 -9.36
C TYR A 99 2.29 5.63 -9.60
N VAL A 100 2.71 4.67 -8.79
CA VAL A 100 2.25 3.28 -8.87
C VAL A 100 1.63 2.89 -7.54
N LEU A 101 0.35 2.49 -7.57
CA LEU A 101 -0.34 1.93 -6.42
C LEU A 101 -0.16 0.42 -6.40
N VAL A 102 0.24 -0.10 -5.25
CA VAL A 102 0.40 -1.53 -4.99
C VAL A 102 -0.57 -1.96 -3.89
N GLU A 103 -1.36 -2.97 -4.19
CA GLU A 103 -2.21 -3.67 -3.22
C GLU A 103 -1.65 -5.08 -3.02
N LEU A 104 -1.33 -5.41 -1.77
CA LEU A 104 -0.75 -6.68 -1.36
C LEU A 104 -1.88 -7.59 -0.85
N LYS A 105 -2.03 -8.76 -1.47
CA LYS A 105 -3.00 -9.77 -1.04
C LYS A 105 -2.31 -11.03 -0.59
N GLN A 106 -2.72 -11.50 0.59
CA GLN A 106 -2.25 -12.77 1.14
C GLN A 106 -3.28 -13.89 0.93
N TRP A 107 -3.80 -14.01 -0.30
CA TRP A 107 -4.78 -15.04 -0.65
C TRP A 107 -4.07 -16.22 -1.29
N SER A 108 -4.22 -17.42 -0.69
CA SER A 108 -3.69 -18.66 -1.29
C SER A 108 -4.54 -19.18 -2.44
N ARG A 109 -5.83 -18.79 -2.50
CA ARG A 109 -6.77 -19.13 -3.56
C ARG A 109 -7.87 -18.07 -3.63
N ALA A 110 -8.34 -17.80 -4.85
CA ALA A 110 -9.53 -17.00 -5.09
C ALA A 110 -10.34 -17.62 -6.24
N ASP A 111 -11.62 -17.85 -6.00
CA ASP A 111 -12.56 -18.34 -7.01
C ASP A 111 -13.45 -17.19 -7.48
N ALA A 112 -13.59 -17.03 -8.79
CA ALA A 112 -14.52 -16.06 -9.35
C ALA A 112 -15.95 -16.40 -8.95
N VAL A 113 -16.70 -15.40 -8.53
CA VAL A 113 -18.14 -15.49 -8.30
C VAL A 113 -18.84 -14.45 -9.19
N GLY A 114 -20.16 -14.53 -9.34
CA GLY A 114 -20.93 -13.57 -10.15
C GLY A 114 -20.66 -12.11 -9.76
N ASP A 115 -21.03 -11.19 -10.66
CA ASP A 115 -20.95 -9.73 -10.47
C ASP A 115 -19.53 -9.16 -10.31
N GLY A 116 -18.54 -9.83 -10.88
CA GLY A 116 -17.15 -9.38 -10.87
C GLY A 116 -16.51 -9.40 -9.47
N LEU A 117 -17.04 -10.24 -8.58
CA LEU A 117 -16.52 -10.48 -7.24
C LEU A 117 -15.72 -11.78 -7.19
N VAL A 118 -14.94 -11.95 -6.12
CA VAL A 118 -14.20 -13.19 -5.85
C VAL A 118 -14.46 -13.66 -4.42
N ARG A 119 -14.46 -14.99 -4.26
CA ARG A 119 -14.38 -15.65 -2.96
C ARG A 119 -12.93 -16.04 -2.72
N ALA A 120 -12.26 -15.33 -1.81
CA ALA A 120 -10.91 -15.66 -1.40
C ALA A 120 -10.88 -16.63 -0.22
N SER A 121 -9.89 -17.54 -0.21
CA SER A 121 -9.68 -18.48 0.88
C SER A 121 -9.52 -17.77 2.23
N GLY A 122 -10.16 -18.29 3.27
CA GLY A 122 -10.10 -17.74 4.62
C GLY A 122 -10.93 -16.47 4.87
N LEU A 123 -11.54 -15.88 3.83
CA LEU A 123 -12.39 -14.69 3.98
C LEU A 123 -13.88 -15.05 3.96
N LYS A 124 -14.62 -14.51 4.94
CA LYS A 124 -16.09 -14.72 5.02
C LYS A 124 -16.87 -13.91 3.98
N LYS A 125 -16.38 -12.71 3.64
CA LYS A 125 -17.05 -11.78 2.72
C LYS A 125 -16.45 -11.89 1.32
N LEU A 126 -17.31 -11.79 0.31
CA LEU A 126 -16.87 -11.61 -1.07
C LEU A 126 -16.05 -10.32 -1.20
N GLN A 127 -15.03 -10.37 -2.05
CA GLN A 127 -14.11 -9.27 -2.28
C GLN A 127 -14.16 -8.82 -3.72
N LEU A 128 -13.70 -7.60 -3.99
CA LEU A 128 -13.30 -7.24 -5.34
C LEU A 128 -12.01 -7.98 -5.70
N PRO A 129 -11.83 -8.39 -6.97
CA PRO A 129 -10.53 -8.77 -7.48
C PRO A 129 -9.49 -7.67 -7.19
N PRO A 130 -8.21 -8.00 -6.93
CA PRO A 130 -7.20 -7.01 -6.56
C PRO A 130 -7.05 -5.91 -7.62
N VAL A 131 -7.09 -6.29 -8.90
CA VAL A 131 -7.06 -5.34 -10.03
C VAL A 131 -8.24 -4.36 -10.02
N ALA A 132 -9.44 -4.82 -9.68
CA ALA A 132 -10.63 -3.97 -9.62
C ALA A 132 -10.57 -3.04 -8.41
N GLN A 133 -9.98 -3.50 -7.31
CA GLN A 133 -9.77 -2.68 -6.11
C GLN A 133 -8.77 -1.54 -6.38
N VAL A 134 -7.60 -1.86 -6.96
CA VAL A 134 -6.58 -0.85 -7.32
C VAL A 134 -7.14 0.18 -8.29
N ARG A 135 -7.90 -0.24 -9.32
CA ARG A 135 -8.55 0.69 -10.25
C ARG A 135 -9.48 1.68 -9.54
N ARG A 136 -10.27 1.22 -8.56
CA ARG A 136 -11.13 2.11 -7.76
C ARG A 136 -10.31 3.11 -6.94
N TYR A 137 -9.16 2.68 -6.42
CA TYR A 137 -8.27 3.57 -5.67
C TYR A 137 -7.65 4.64 -6.56
N CYS A 138 -7.18 4.26 -7.75
CA CYS A 138 -6.68 5.21 -8.74
C CYS A 138 -7.75 6.25 -9.11
N GLN A 139 -8.98 5.79 -9.42
CA GLN A 139 -10.08 6.70 -9.75
C GLN A 139 -10.35 7.68 -8.61
N GLN A 140 -10.43 7.18 -7.38
CA GLN A 140 -10.68 8.01 -6.21
C GLN A 140 -9.57 9.05 -5.98
N LEU A 141 -8.29 8.69 -6.17
CA LEU A 141 -7.21 9.68 -6.07
C LEU A 141 -7.30 10.74 -7.16
N LEU A 142 -7.62 10.36 -8.40
CA LEU A 142 -7.78 11.30 -9.51
C LEU A 142 -8.95 12.26 -9.29
N ASP A 143 -10.09 11.75 -8.82
CA ASP A 143 -11.30 12.56 -8.58
C ASP A 143 -11.09 13.63 -7.50
N PHE A 144 -10.28 13.32 -6.48
CA PHE A 144 -10.08 14.18 -5.31
C PHE A 144 -8.70 14.88 -5.27
N THR A 145 -7.81 14.59 -6.22
CA THR A 145 -6.52 15.25 -6.37
C THR A 145 -6.33 15.69 -7.82
N PRO A 146 -6.98 16.80 -8.24
CA PRO A 146 -6.97 17.23 -9.64
C PRO A 146 -5.56 17.47 -10.21
N SER A 147 -4.57 17.76 -9.36
CA SER A 147 -3.17 17.90 -9.77
C SER A 147 -2.52 16.59 -10.23
N LEU A 148 -3.10 15.42 -9.92
CA LEU A 148 -2.64 14.11 -10.41
C LEU A 148 -3.30 13.72 -11.74
N ALA A 149 -4.37 14.39 -12.15
CA ALA A 149 -4.93 14.18 -13.48
C ALA A 149 -3.90 14.63 -14.51
N ARG A 150 -3.51 13.74 -15.42
CA ARG A 150 -2.57 14.08 -16.50
C ARG A 150 -3.05 15.36 -17.17
N ARG A 151 -2.17 16.34 -17.30
CA ARG A 151 -2.39 17.44 -18.24
C ARG A 151 -2.35 16.78 -19.62
N ALA A 152 -3.50 16.79 -20.29
CA ALA A 152 -3.62 16.32 -21.67
C ALA A 152 -2.78 17.18 -22.61
#